data_AF-A0A017HUL5-F1
#
_entry.id   AF-A0A017HUL5-F1
#
_cell.length_a   1.000
_cell.length_b   1.000
_cell.length_c   1.000
_cell.angle_alpha   90.00
_cell.angle_beta   90.00
_cell.angle_gamma   90.00
#
_symmetry.space_group_name_H-M   'P 1'
#
loop_
_entity.id
_entity.type
_entity.pdbx_description
1 polymer ?
#
loop_
_entity_poly.entity_id
_entity_poly.type
_entity_poly.pdbx_seq_one_letter_code
_entity_poly.pdbx_strand_id
1 'polypeptide(L)'
;MGTIYVQESAFLARKIGAALVARNAAAHIEGPLADRGGGWRPLVYCWRGGQRSGSFATILSQIGWRAETVEGGYRSWRRLVQRALYEERLPHRFVLLDGLTGTGKSEILGRLDRMGLQVLDLEGLARHRGSLLGAMPGGQPSQKAFETALATRLAAFDPARPVVAEAESSKVGDLAVPPALWSAMQAASRIEVLAAPEVRARYLARAYADLAADRDRLEPLLRHLVALRGWAMVERWIGLLREGDTEALAASLMADHYDPAYRRSRARYPVPQIQAVEAGALDEADLDHAAELIAATVETL
;
A
#
# COMPACT_ATOMS: atom_id res chain seq x y z
N MET A 1 -5.40 32.69 5.59
CA MET A 1 -5.52 32.70 7.07
C MET A 1 -4.18 32.82 7.79
N GLY A 2 -3.22 31.90 7.59
CA GLY A 2 -1.91 32.00 8.24
C GLY A 2 -1.15 33.28 7.86
N THR A 3 -1.17 33.63 6.57
CA THR A 3 -0.54 34.86 6.06
C THR A 3 -1.16 36.12 6.66
N ILE A 4 -2.49 36.29 6.58
CA ILE A 4 -3.23 37.43 7.18
C ILE A 4 -2.93 37.56 8.69
N TYR A 5 -2.85 36.44 9.41
CA TYR A 5 -2.56 36.45 10.85
C TYR A 5 -1.19 37.05 11.16
N VAL A 6 -0.17 36.70 10.37
CA VAL A 6 1.22 37.10 10.58
C VAL A 6 1.51 38.47 9.97
N GLN A 7 0.97 38.75 8.78
CA GLN A 7 1.36 39.91 7.97
C GLN A 7 0.40 41.09 8.05
N GLU A 8 -0.83 40.89 8.53
CA GLU A 8 -1.82 41.97 8.59
C GLU A 8 -2.35 42.17 10.02
N SER A 9 -3.14 41.22 10.52
CA SER A 9 -3.77 41.35 11.84
C SER A 9 -4.29 40.00 12.32
N ALA A 10 -3.91 39.65 13.55
CA ALA A 10 -4.46 38.50 14.26
C ALA A 10 -5.98 38.60 14.44
N PHE A 11 -6.51 39.80 14.69
CA PHE A 11 -7.96 40.01 14.85
C PHE A 11 -8.70 39.79 13.52
N LEU A 12 -8.21 40.37 12.42
CA LEU A 12 -8.82 40.19 11.10
C LEU A 12 -8.83 38.72 10.68
N ALA A 13 -7.71 38.03 10.87
CA ALA A 13 -7.63 36.58 10.63
C ALA A 13 -8.60 35.80 11.53
N ARG A 14 -8.76 36.13 12.81
CA ARG A 14 -9.74 35.46 13.67
C ARG A 14 -11.18 35.72 13.22
N LYS A 15 -11.53 36.95 12.84
CA LYS A 15 -12.88 37.32 12.36
C LYS A 15 -13.26 36.55 11.10
N ILE A 16 -12.39 36.51 10.09
CA ILE A 16 -12.62 35.76 8.86
C ILE A 16 -12.69 34.25 9.15
N GLY A 17 -11.79 33.75 9.99
CA GLY A 17 -11.75 32.34 10.39
C GLY A 17 -13.02 31.89 11.10
N ALA A 18 -13.56 32.71 12.01
CA ALA A 18 -14.80 32.43 12.72
C ALA A 18 -15.99 32.30 11.77
N ALA A 19 -16.13 33.19 10.79
CA ALA A 19 -17.20 33.10 9.78
C ALA A 19 -17.11 31.82 8.94
N LEU A 20 -15.89 31.37 8.60
CA LEU A 20 -15.68 30.10 7.88
C LEU A 20 -16.04 28.89 8.75
N VAL A 21 -15.61 28.87 10.02
CA VAL A 21 -15.93 27.78 10.93
C VAL A 21 -17.43 27.70 11.18
N ALA A 22 -18.11 28.83 11.38
CA ALA A 22 -19.56 28.86 11.59
C ALA A 22 -20.33 28.29 10.39
N ARG A 23 -19.99 28.71 9.16
CA ARG A 23 -20.59 28.16 7.93
C ARG A 23 -20.32 26.66 7.78
N ASN A 24 -19.10 26.22 8.04
CA ASN A 24 -18.77 24.80 7.98
C ASN A 24 -19.52 24.01 9.04
N ALA A 25 -19.67 24.52 10.27
CA ALA A 25 -20.43 23.86 11.32
C ALA A 25 -21.89 23.68 10.89
N ALA A 26 -22.55 24.74 10.44
CA ALA A 26 -23.92 24.67 9.92
C ALA A 26 -24.05 23.59 8.83
N ALA A 27 -23.20 23.65 7.80
CA ALA A 27 -23.23 22.68 6.70
C ALA A 27 -23.00 21.22 7.15
N HIS A 28 -22.16 20.98 8.17
CA HIS A 28 -21.93 19.63 8.68
C HIS A 28 -23.10 19.13 9.52
N ILE A 29 -23.65 19.99 10.38
CA ILE A 29 -24.79 19.68 11.24
C ILE A 29 -26.04 19.38 10.40
N GLU A 30 -26.31 20.19 9.40
CA GLU A 30 -27.46 20.02 8.49
C GLU A 30 -27.29 18.87 7.51
N GLY A 31 -26.04 18.44 7.26
CA GLY A 31 -25.71 17.40 6.29
C GLY A 31 -25.14 16.14 6.94
N PRO A 32 -23.83 15.85 6.79
CA PRO A 32 -23.21 14.59 7.22
C PRO A 32 -23.43 14.18 8.69
N LEU A 33 -23.79 15.11 9.56
CA LEU A 33 -24.00 14.88 10.98
C LEU A 33 -25.48 14.88 11.40
N ALA A 34 -26.43 15.10 10.48
CA ALA A 34 -27.85 15.27 10.79
C ALA A 34 -28.45 14.06 11.53
N ASP A 35 -28.04 12.85 11.14
CA ASP A 35 -28.56 11.59 11.71
C ASP A 35 -27.82 11.15 13.00
N ARG A 36 -26.89 11.97 13.53
CA ARG A 36 -26.12 11.61 14.72
C ARG A 36 -26.90 11.90 16.00
N GLY A 37 -27.43 10.85 16.62
CA GLY A 37 -28.11 10.96 17.92
C GLY A 37 -27.23 11.48 19.06
N GLY A 38 -27.84 11.82 20.20
CA GLY A 38 -27.15 12.45 21.34
C GLY A 38 -26.02 11.61 21.98
N GLY A 39 -26.00 10.30 21.77
CA GLY A 39 -24.91 9.42 22.22
C GLY A 39 -23.62 9.52 21.42
N TRP A 40 -23.61 10.25 20.29
CA TRP A 40 -22.45 10.36 19.43
C TRP A 40 -21.34 11.22 20.06
N ARG A 41 -20.09 10.75 19.95
CA ARG A 41 -18.90 11.36 20.57
C ARG A 41 -17.84 11.64 19.51
N PRO A 42 -17.89 12.79 18.83
CA PRO A 42 -16.92 13.10 17.76
C PRO A 42 -15.56 13.53 18.29
N LEU A 43 -14.52 13.14 17.57
CA LEU A 43 -13.16 13.67 17.73
C LEU A 43 -12.84 14.61 16.56
N VAL A 44 -12.65 15.89 16.84
CA VAL A 44 -12.44 16.95 15.84
C VAL A 44 -10.97 17.35 15.79
N TYR A 45 -10.40 17.51 14.60
CA TYR A 45 -9.02 17.98 14.46
C TYR A 45 -8.87 19.04 13.39
N CYS A 46 -7.82 19.85 13.56
CA CYS A 46 -7.26 20.66 12.50
C CYS A 46 -5.75 20.41 12.45
N TRP A 47 -5.02 21.06 11.54
CA TRP A 47 -3.57 20.84 11.38
C TRP A 47 -2.77 20.92 12.69
N ARG A 48 -3.11 21.83 13.61
CA ARG A 48 -2.40 22.07 14.88
C ARG A 48 -3.24 21.90 16.15
N GLY A 49 -4.49 21.44 16.04
CA GLY A 49 -5.38 21.28 17.20
C GLY A 49 -5.74 22.60 17.90
N GLY A 50 -5.64 23.73 17.20
CA GLY A 50 -5.91 25.06 17.76
C GLY A 50 -7.34 25.54 17.53
N GLN A 51 -7.52 26.86 17.47
CA GLN A 51 -8.82 27.54 17.42
C GLN A 51 -9.80 27.00 16.37
N ARG A 52 -9.34 26.52 15.20
CA ARG A 52 -10.25 26.00 14.16
C ARG A 52 -11.04 24.78 14.62
N SER A 53 -10.36 23.75 15.12
CA SER A 53 -11.02 22.55 15.64
C SER A 53 -11.71 22.83 16.97
N GLY A 54 -11.11 23.69 17.81
CA GLY A 54 -11.71 24.12 19.07
C GLY A 54 -13.07 24.78 18.87
N SER A 55 -13.16 25.79 18.01
CA SER A 55 -14.42 26.50 17.73
C SER A 55 -15.50 25.59 17.14
N PHE A 56 -15.13 24.66 16.26
CA PHE A 56 -16.08 23.68 15.73
C PHE A 56 -16.58 22.73 16.83
N ALA A 57 -15.67 22.18 17.63
CA ALA A 57 -16.02 21.31 18.76
C ALA A 57 -16.90 22.04 19.79
N THR A 58 -16.66 23.33 20.06
CA THR A 58 -17.53 24.13 20.94
C THR A 58 -18.97 24.16 20.43
N ILE A 59 -19.19 24.38 19.14
CA ILE A 59 -20.56 24.38 18.56
C ILE A 59 -21.20 23.00 18.75
N LEU A 60 -20.49 21.92 18.42
CA LEU A 60 -21.00 20.55 18.61
C LEU A 60 -21.34 20.25 20.08
N SER A 61 -20.52 20.72 21.02
CA SER A 61 -20.77 20.54 22.44
C SER A 61 -21.99 21.31 22.94
N GLN A 62 -22.32 22.46 22.35
CA GLN A 62 -23.55 23.20 22.68
C GLN A 62 -24.82 22.49 22.21
N ILE A 63 -24.74 21.64 21.18
CA ILE A 63 -25.86 20.78 20.73
C ILE A 63 -26.08 19.62 21.72
N GLY A 64 -25.07 19.28 22.52
CA GLY A 64 -25.12 18.19 23.51
C GLY A 64 -24.23 16.99 23.17
N TRP A 65 -23.52 17.00 22.03
CA TRP A 65 -22.54 15.95 21.71
C TRP A 65 -21.28 16.10 22.56
N ARG A 66 -20.68 14.97 22.97
CA ARG A 66 -19.41 15.00 23.71
C ARG A 66 -18.24 15.12 22.74
N ALA A 67 -18.11 16.29 22.12
CA ALA A 67 -17.09 16.58 21.13
C ALA A 67 -15.73 16.87 21.80
N GLU A 68 -14.71 16.14 21.40
CA GLU A 68 -13.33 16.31 21.85
C GLU A 68 -12.43 16.77 20.70
N THR A 69 -11.22 17.26 21.01
CA THR A 69 -10.26 17.65 19.98
C THR A 69 -8.94 16.91 20.08
N VAL A 70 -8.31 16.61 18.94
CA VAL A 70 -6.96 16.03 18.93
C VAL A 70 -5.94 17.07 19.37
N GLU A 71 -5.29 16.83 20.50
CA GLU A 71 -4.25 17.71 21.03
C GLU A 71 -3.06 17.83 20.07
N GLY A 72 -2.70 19.08 19.74
CA GLY A 72 -1.69 19.39 18.72
C GLY A 72 -2.10 19.00 17.27
N GLY A 73 -3.31 18.48 17.09
CA GLY A 73 -3.95 18.21 15.81
C GLY A 73 -3.31 17.12 14.97
N TYR A 74 -3.58 17.17 13.67
CA TYR A 74 -3.04 16.20 12.71
C TYR A 74 -1.50 16.19 12.68
N ARG A 75 -0.83 17.29 13.03
CA ARG A 75 0.64 17.31 13.17
C ARG A 75 1.13 16.37 14.27
N SER A 76 0.40 16.22 15.38
CA SER A 76 0.75 15.24 16.41
C SER A 76 0.65 13.82 15.88
N TRP A 77 -0.43 13.50 15.17
CA TRP A 77 -0.57 12.22 14.47
C TRP A 77 0.60 11.95 13.51
N ARG A 78 0.95 12.93 12.68
CA ARG A 78 2.08 12.79 11.74
C ARG A 78 3.42 12.54 12.44
N ARG A 79 3.66 13.15 13.60
CA ARG A 79 4.86 12.88 14.40
C ARG A 79 4.87 11.45 14.94
N LEU A 80 3.72 10.92 15.37
CA LEU A 80 3.63 9.52 15.80
C LEU A 80 3.94 8.56 14.65
N VAL A 81 3.37 8.79 13.46
CA VAL A 81 3.65 7.98 12.27
C VAL A 81 5.13 8.07 11.88
N GLN A 82 5.71 9.27 11.88
CA GLN A 82 7.12 9.47 11.59
C GLN A 82 8.01 8.71 12.58
N ARG A 83 7.75 8.86 13.88
CA ARG A 83 8.50 8.19 14.93
C ARG A 83 8.48 6.67 14.75
N ALA A 84 7.29 6.10 14.54
CA ALA A 84 7.11 4.66 14.37
C ALA A 84 7.79 4.08 13.12
N LEU A 85 7.89 4.84 12.02
CA LEU A 85 8.34 4.34 10.72
C LEU A 85 9.78 4.77 10.34
N TYR A 86 10.35 5.75 11.03
CA TYR A 86 11.67 6.31 10.72
C TYR A 86 12.64 6.35 11.90
N GLU A 87 12.15 6.47 13.13
CA GLU A 87 13.00 6.71 14.31
C GLU A 87 13.13 5.47 15.20
N GLU A 88 12.02 4.73 15.37
CA GLU A 88 11.96 3.55 16.22
C GLU A 88 12.18 2.25 15.41
N ARG A 89 12.77 1.25 16.06
CA ARG A 89 12.83 -0.10 15.52
C ARG A 89 11.46 -0.77 15.67
N LEU A 90 10.96 -1.38 14.59
CA LEU A 90 9.74 -2.15 14.65
C LEU A 90 9.91 -3.38 15.56
N PRO A 91 8.99 -3.63 16.51
CA PRO A 91 9.05 -4.82 17.38
C PRO A 91 8.59 -6.10 16.69
N HIS A 92 8.11 -6.00 15.45
CA HIS A 92 7.44 -7.06 14.71
C HIS A 92 8.44 -8.06 14.12
N ARG A 93 8.07 -9.34 14.11
CA ARG A 93 8.83 -10.41 13.46
C ARG A 93 8.27 -10.62 12.05
N PHE A 94 8.99 -10.16 11.03
CA PHE A 94 8.55 -10.32 9.65
C PHE A 94 8.97 -11.67 9.05
N VAL A 95 8.10 -12.23 8.22
CA VAL A 95 8.37 -13.32 7.29
C VAL A 95 7.97 -12.83 5.90
N LEU A 96 8.91 -12.85 4.96
CA LEU A 96 8.60 -12.38 3.61
C LEU A 96 8.07 -13.51 2.74
N LEU A 97 6.95 -13.25 2.08
CA LEU A 97 6.48 -14.06 0.97
C LEU A 97 7.27 -13.64 -0.28
N ASP A 98 8.21 -14.48 -0.67
CA ASP A 98 9.12 -14.30 -1.79
C ASP A 98 8.63 -15.11 -3.00
N GLY A 99 9.09 -14.79 -4.20
CA GLY A 99 8.72 -15.50 -5.42
C GLY A 99 8.78 -14.59 -6.64
N LEU A 100 8.99 -15.18 -7.82
CA LEU A 100 9.06 -14.43 -9.07
C LEU A 100 7.71 -13.77 -9.43
N THR A 101 7.71 -12.83 -10.37
CA THR A 101 6.48 -12.15 -10.82
C THR A 101 5.46 -13.17 -11.35
N GLY A 102 4.19 -13.03 -10.98
CA GLY A 102 3.13 -13.93 -11.46
C GLY A 102 3.01 -15.26 -10.72
N THR A 103 3.57 -15.37 -9.52
CA THR A 103 3.47 -16.56 -8.63
C THR A 103 2.24 -16.51 -7.69
N GLY A 104 1.30 -15.58 -7.88
CA GLY A 104 0.09 -15.50 -7.06
C GLY A 104 0.26 -14.95 -5.64
N LYS A 105 1.40 -14.30 -5.32
CA LYS A 105 1.69 -13.82 -3.94
C LYS A 105 0.60 -12.92 -3.34
N SER A 106 0.12 -11.91 -4.07
CA SER A 106 -0.91 -10.99 -3.56
C SER A 106 -2.21 -11.72 -3.22
N GLU A 107 -2.56 -12.73 -4.01
CA GLU A 107 -3.72 -13.59 -3.79
C GLU A 107 -3.57 -14.54 -2.61
N ILE A 108 -2.37 -15.10 -2.43
CA ILE A 108 -2.02 -15.90 -1.26
C ILE A 108 -2.09 -15.04 0.01
N LEU A 109 -1.58 -13.81 -0.02
CA LEU A 109 -1.66 -12.90 1.14
C LEU A 109 -3.10 -12.58 1.54
N GLY A 110 -3.98 -12.36 0.57
CA GLY A 110 -5.41 -12.19 0.84
C GLY A 110 -6.05 -13.43 1.48
N ARG A 111 -5.59 -14.64 1.13
CA ARG A 111 -6.02 -15.89 1.78
C ARG A 111 -5.50 -15.98 3.22
N LEU A 112 -4.22 -15.70 3.44
CA LEU A 112 -3.62 -15.71 4.78
C LEU A 112 -4.30 -14.70 5.73
N ASP A 113 -4.66 -13.51 5.25
CA ASP A 113 -5.40 -12.52 6.04
C ASP A 113 -6.80 -13.04 6.42
N ARG A 114 -7.51 -13.69 5.48
CA ARG A 114 -8.81 -14.35 5.77
C ARG A 114 -8.69 -15.50 6.76
N MET A 115 -7.55 -16.17 6.83
CA MET A 115 -7.23 -17.21 7.82
C MET A 115 -6.84 -16.64 9.19
N GLY A 116 -6.76 -15.31 9.34
CA GLY A 116 -6.47 -14.64 10.61
C GLY A 116 -4.99 -14.44 10.92
N LEU A 117 -4.10 -14.64 9.94
CA LEU A 117 -2.68 -14.29 10.05
C LEU A 117 -2.49 -12.77 9.95
N GLN A 118 -1.36 -12.28 10.46
CA GLN A 118 -1.01 -10.86 10.35
C GLN A 118 -0.36 -10.61 9.01
N VAL A 119 -1.07 -9.93 8.11
CA VAL A 119 -0.61 -9.68 6.74
C VAL A 119 -0.40 -8.20 6.48
N LEU A 120 0.81 -7.85 6.05
CA LEU A 120 1.16 -6.53 5.53
C LEU A 120 1.25 -6.56 4.00
N ASP A 121 0.11 -6.30 3.36
CA ASP A 121 -0.03 -6.12 1.92
C ASP A 121 0.45 -4.70 1.51
N LEU A 122 1.68 -4.60 1.01
CA LEU A 122 2.28 -3.32 0.66
C LEU A 122 1.73 -2.79 -0.66
N GLU A 123 1.54 -3.66 -1.63
CA GLU A 123 0.94 -3.36 -2.92
C GLU A 123 -0.49 -2.83 -2.80
N GLY A 124 -1.32 -3.47 -1.98
CA GLY A 124 -2.68 -3.06 -1.71
C GLY A 124 -2.75 -1.70 -1.01
N LEU A 125 -1.89 -1.47 0.00
CA LEU A 125 -1.78 -0.16 0.65
C LEU A 125 -1.25 0.92 -0.28
N ALA A 126 -0.37 0.57 -1.22
CA ALA A 126 0.18 1.45 -2.24
C ALA A 126 -0.74 1.63 -3.47
N ARG A 127 -1.79 0.81 -3.60
CA ARG A 127 -2.66 0.70 -4.77
C ARG A 127 -1.87 0.49 -6.06
N HIS A 128 -0.94 -0.47 -6.05
CA HIS A 128 0.01 -0.69 -7.13
C HIS A 128 0.55 -2.12 -7.15
N ARG A 129 0.60 -2.77 -8.32
CA ARG A 129 1.01 -4.19 -8.50
C ARG A 129 2.54 -4.41 -8.57
N GLY A 130 3.32 -3.66 -7.77
CA GLY A 130 4.77 -3.83 -7.59
C GLY A 130 5.69 -3.78 -8.82
N SER A 131 5.20 -3.47 -10.02
CA SER A 131 5.94 -3.55 -11.27
C SER A 131 5.86 -2.29 -12.12
N LEU A 132 6.71 -2.15 -13.15
CA LEU A 132 6.64 -1.01 -14.09
C LEU A 132 5.24 -0.86 -14.72
N LEU A 133 4.55 -1.99 -14.90
CA LEU A 133 3.21 -2.06 -15.47
C LEU A 133 2.12 -2.09 -14.37
N GLY A 134 2.48 -1.85 -13.12
CA GLY A 134 1.64 -2.07 -11.95
C GLY A 134 0.72 -0.91 -11.56
N ALA A 135 0.70 0.18 -12.33
CA ALA A 135 -0.16 1.33 -12.05
C ALA A 135 -1.65 0.97 -12.16
N MET A 136 -2.40 1.19 -11.09
CA MET A 136 -3.83 0.87 -11.00
C MET A 136 -4.74 2.09 -11.21
N PRO A 137 -6.00 1.88 -11.63
CA PRO A 137 -6.99 2.94 -11.69
C PRO A 137 -7.13 3.72 -10.37
N GLY A 138 -7.25 5.04 -10.49
CA GLY A 138 -7.36 5.96 -9.36
C GLY A 138 -6.06 6.26 -8.60
N GLY A 139 -4.92 5.76 -9.11
CA GLY A 139 -3.57 6.17 -8.70
C GLY A 139 -3.14 5.77 -7.31
N GLN A 140 -1.85 6.01 -7.02
CA GLN A 140 -1.28 5.76 -5.71
C GLN A 140 -1.72 6.84 -4.71
N PRO A 141 -1.85 6.49 -3.42
CA PRO A 141 -2.05 7.49 -2.38
C PRO A 141 -0.84 8.42 -2.28
N SER A 142 -0.99 9.57 -1.62
CA SER A 142 0.19 10.36 -1.24
C SER A 142 1.08 9.57 -0.27
N GLN A 143 2.39 9.85 -0.26
CA GLN A 143 3.35 9.25 0.69
C GLN A 143 2.86 9.32 2.14
N LYS A 144 2.28 10.45 2.58
CA LYS A 144 1.74 10.61 3.95
C LYS A 144 0.54 9.69 4.22
N ALA A 145 -0.29 9.43 3.23
CA ALA A 145 -1.44 8.55 3.36
C ALA A 145 -0.99 7.08 3.40
N PHE A 146 -0.04 6.69 2.53
CA PHE A 146 0.60 5.38 2.57
C PHE A 146 1.25 5.09 3.94
N GLU A 147 2.08 6.00 4.43
CA GLU A 147 2.70 5.89 5.76
C GLU A 147 1.68 5.85 6.90
N THR A 148 0.58 6.61 6.79
CA THR A 148 -0.52 6.54 7.76
C THR A 148 -1.12 5.13 7.78
N ALA A 149 -1.42 4.57 6.61
CA ALA A 149 -1.95 3.21 6.48
C ALA A 149 -1.00 2.16 7.07
N LEU A 150 0.29 2.25 6.73
CA LEU A 150 1.33 1.37 7.29
C LEU A 150 1.38 1.42 8.81
N ALA A 151 1.50 2.62 9.40
CA ALA A 151 1.58 2.77 10.84
C ALA A 151 0.31 2.26 11.55
N THR A 152 -0.87 2.51 10.99
CA THR A 152 -2.13 2.00 11.55
C THR A 152 -2.19 0.47 11.48
N ARG A 153 -1.78 -0.13 10.36
CA ARG A 153 -1.80 -1.59 10.18
C ARG A 153 -0.80 -2.26 11.14
N LEU A 154 0.41 -1.74 11.25
CA LEU A 154 1.42 -2.22 12.20
C LEU A 154 0.96 -2.07 13.65
N ALA A 155 0.37 -0.93 14.03
CA ALA A 155 -0.12 -0.72 15.39
C ALA A 155 -1.25 -1.68 15.80
N ALA A 156 -1.97 -2.26 14.82
CA ALA A 156 -3.01 -3.25 15.06
C ALA A 156 -2.49 -4.69 15.17
N PHE A 157 -1.21 -4.93 14.82
CA PHE A 157 -0.60 -6.24 14.96
C PHE A 157 -0.15 -6.49 16.40
N ASP A 158 -0.26 -7.75 16.81
CA ASP A 158 0.40 -8.33 17.96
C ASP A 158 1.88 -8.59 17.61
N PRO A 159 2.85 -7.90 18.25
CA PRO A 159 4.27 -8.11 17.99
C PRO A 159 4.78 -9.51 18.38
N ALA A 160 4.04 -10.26 19.21
CA ALA A 160 4.40 -11.63 19.57
C ALA A 160 4.14 -12.63 18.45
N ARG A 161 3.32 -12.26 17.45
CA ARG A 161 2.97 -13.11 16.30
C ARG A 161 3.77 -12.68 15.06
N PRO A 162 4.16 -13.61 14.17
CA PRO A 162 4.78 -13.26 12.90
C PRO A 162 3.87 -12.36 12.05
N VAL A 163 4.49 -11.51 11.22
CA VAL A 163 3.83 -10.70 10.20
C VAL A 163 4.32 -11.16 8.84
N VAL A 164 3.40 -11.66 8.01
CA VAL A 164 3.70 -12.02 6.62
C VAL A 164 3.61 -10.76 5.77
N ALA A 165 4.65 -10.46 5.00
CA ALA A 165 4.70 -9.31 4.10
C ALA A 165 5.23 -9.69 2.73
N GLU A 166 4.90 -8.92 1.70
CA GLU A 166 5.43 -9.10 0.35
C GLU A 166 6.94 -8.81 0.33
N ALA A 167 7.71 -9.64 -0.38
CA ALA A 167 9.13 -9.39 -0.61
C ALA A 167 9.35 -8.31 -1.69
N GLU A 168 8.94 -7.07 -1.39
CA GLU A 168 9.08 -5.94 -2.30
C GLU A 168 10.44 -5.25 -2.22
N SER A 169 10.69 -4.31 -3.14
CA SER A 169 11.87 -3.43 -3.09
C SER A 169 11.70 -2.33 -2.03
N SER A 170 12.70 -1.45 -1.88
CA SER A 170 12.59 -0.26 -1.02
C SER A 170 11.53 0.76 -1.51
N LYS A 171 10.85 0.48 -2.62
CA LYS A 171 9.74 1.25 -3.18
C LYS A 171 8.63 0.34 -3.71
N VAL A 172 7.40 0.87 -3.68
CA VAL A 172 6.24 0.30 -4.35
C VAL A 172 5.67 1.36 -5.29
N GLY A 173 5.93 1.23 -6.59
CA GLY A 173 5.72 2.31 -7.55
C GLY A 173 6.56 3.55 -7.18
N ASP A 174 5.91 4.70 -7.03
CA ASP A 174 6.54 5.97 -6.63
C ASP A 174 6.69 6.13 -5.11
N LEU A 175 6.08 5.23 -4.32
CA LEU A 175 6.05 5.32 -2.87
C LEU A 175 7.28 4.67 -2.24
N ALA A 176 7.89 5.37 -1.29
CA ALA A 176 9.03 4.84 -0.55
C ALA A 176 8.55 4.01 0.64
N VAL A 177 9.10 2.80 0.78
CA VAL A 177 8.96 1.99 1.99
C VAL A 177 9.81 2.64 3.10
N PRO A 178 9.23 2.97 4.26
CA PRO A 178 9.97 3.66 5.31
C PRO A 178 11.18 2.86 5.83
N PRO A 179 12.28 3.53 6.24
CA PRO A 179 13.53 2.85 6.61
C PRO A 179 13.40 1.81 7.71
N ALA A 180 12.58 2.06 8.74
CA ALA A 180 12.42 1.11 9.84
C ALA A 180 11.77 -0.20 9.37
N LEU A 181 10.76 -0.09 8.48
CA LEU A 181 10.11 -1.24 7.86
C LEU A 181 11.05 -1.94 6.89
N TRP A 182 11.72 -1.17 6.02
CA TRP A 182 12.65 -1.73 5.04
C TRP A 182 13.79 -2.51 5.72
N SER A 183 14.38 -1.96 6.77
CA SER A 183 15.42 -2.65 7.55
C SER A 183 14.92 -3.94 8.19
N ALA A 184 13.68 -3.95 8.71
CA ALA A 184 13.08 -5.15 9.28
C ALA A 184 12.83 -6.24 8.21
N MET A 185 12.37 -5.84 7.02
CA MET A 185 12.16 -6.73 5.88
C MET A 185 13.49 -7.30 5.35
N GLN A 186 14.56 -6.50 5.28
CA GLN A 186 15.87 -6.97 4.81
C GLN A 186 16.46 -8.09 5.67
N ALA A 187 16.13 -8.14 6.96
CA ALA A 187 16.60 -9.15 7.90
C ALA A 187 15.62 -10.33 8.06
N ALA A 188 14.44 -10.25 7.44
CA ALA A 188 13.38 -11.24 7.60
C ALA A 188 13.69 -12.53 6.84
N SER A 189 13.30 -13.65 7.43
CA SER A 189 13.34 -14.95 6.75
C SER A 189 12.25 -15.04 5.69
N ARG A 190 12.41 -15.94 4.71
CA ARG A 190 11.55 -15.98 3.52
C ARG A 190 10.86 -17.32 3.33
N ILE A 191 9.65 -17.27 2.82
CA ILE A 191 8.96 -18.42 2.23
C ILE A 191 8.85 -18.15 0.73
N GLU A 192 9.45 -19.00 -0.09
CA GLU A 192 9.48 -18.83 -1.54
C GLU A 192 8.28 -19.51 -2.18
N VAL A 193 7.50 -18.77 -2.98
CA VAL A 193 6.43 -19.30 -3.80
C VAL A 193 6.96 -19.59 -5.19
N LEU A 194 6.76 -20.82 -5.63
CA LEU A 194 7.20 -21.34 -6.91
C LEU A 194 5.99 -21.62 -7.81
N ALA A 195 6.16 -21.37 -9.11
CA ALA A 195 5.22 -21.74 -10.14
C ALA A 195 5.97 -21.86 -11.47
N ALA A 196 5.55 -22.81 -12.32
CA ALA A 196 6.16 -23.02 -13.62
C ALA A 196 6.03 -21.76 -14.51
N PRO A 197 7.03 -21.45 -15.37
CA PRO A 197 7.00 -20.26 -16.22
C PRO A 197 5.73 -20.13 -17.07
N GLU A 198 5.23 -21.25 -17.61
CA GLU A 198 4.04 -21.30 -18.47
C GLU A 198 2.77 -21.01 -17.67
N VAL A 199 2.70 -21.49 -16.43
CA VAL A 199 1.58 -21.20 -15.51
C VAL A 199 1.57 -19.71 -15.16
N ARG A 200 2.73 -19.14 -14.83
CA ARG A 200 2.88 -17.71 -14.52
C ARG A 200 2.49 -16.83 -15.70
N ALA A 201 2.86 -17.21 -16.92
CA ALA A 201 2.53 -16.46 -18.14
C ALA A 201 1.01 -16.38 -18.35
N ARG A 202 0.34 -17.54 -18.27
CA ARG A 202 -1.13 -17.64 -18.37
C ARG A 202 -1.84 -16.89 -17.26
N TYR A 203 -1.31 -16.94 -16.04
CA TYR A 203 -1.81 -16.18 -14.91
C TYR A 203 -1.72 -14.67 -15.17
N LEU A 204 -0.54 -14.17 -15.56
CA LEU A 204 -0.33 -12.74 -15.83
C LEU A 204 -1.14 -12.23 -17.01
N ALA A 205 -1.32 -13.03 -18.06
CA ALA A 205 -2.18 -12.69 -19.19
C ALA A 205 -3.62 -12.42 -18.74
N ARG A 206 -4.12 -13.19 -17.76
CA ARG A 206 -5.44 -12.98 -17.14
C ARG A 206 -5.43 -11.78 -16.18
N ALA A 207 -4.45 -11.69 -15.28
CA ALA A 207 -4.37 -10.66 -14.24
C ALA A 207 -4.12 -9.24 -14.80
N TYR A 208 -3.52 -9.13 -15.98
CA TYR A 208 -3.25 -7.86 -16.68
C TYR A 208 -4.10 -7.70 -17.95
N ALA A 209 -5.21 -8.44 -18.09
CA ALA A 209 -6.09 -8.35 -19.25
C ALA A 209 -6.63 -6.92 -19.45
N ASP A 210 -6.86 -6.18 -18.36
CA ASP A 210 -7.27 -4.78 -18.38
C ASP A 210 -6.23 -3.87 -19.05
N LEU A 211 -4.95 -4.06 -18.73
CA LEU A 211 -3.85 -3.30 -19.30
C LEU A 211 -3.56 -3.72 -20.74
N ALA A 212 -3.65 -5.02 -21.05
CA ALA A 212 -3.43 -5.53 -22.39
C ALA A 212 -4.53 -5.10 -23.38
N ALA A 213 -5.76 -4.90 -22.90
CA ALA A 213 -6.86 -4.37 -23.69
C ALA A 213 -6.64 -2.89 -24.07
N ASP A 214 -5.94 -2.11 -23.23
CA ASP A 214 -5.60 -0.71 -23.47
C ASP A 214 -4.21 -0.57 -24.11
N ARG A 215 -4.13 -0.90 -25.40
CA ARG A 215 -2.87 -0.90 -26.16
C ARG A 215 -2.21 0.47 -26.23
N ASP A 216 -3.00 1.53 -26.35
CA ASP A 216 -2.53 2.92 -26.42
C ASP A 216 -1.84 3.34 -25.12
N ARG A 217 -2.26 2.77 -23.99
CA ARG A 217 -1.59 2.94 -22.71
C ARG A 217 -0.37 2.04 -22.53
N LEU A 218 -0.42 0.78 -22.99
CA LEU A 218 0.66 -0.19 -22.75
C LEU A 218 1.87 0.01 -23.67
N GLU A 219 1.68 0.34 -24.95
CA GLU A 219 2.81 0.50 -25.89
C GLU A 219 3.84 1.56 -25.41
N PRO A 220 3.45 2.77 -24.97
CA PRO A 220 4.39 3.76 -24.44
C PRO A 220 5.19 3.26 -23.22
N LEU A 221 4.55 2.48 -22.34
CA LEU A 221 5.22 1.90 -21.17
C LEU A 221 6.29 0.89 -21.58
N LEU A 222 6.01 0.05 -22.58
CA LEU A 222 7.00 -0.88 -23.14
C LEU A 222 8.15 -0.11 -23.81
N ARG A 223 7.88 1.03 -24.46
CA ARG A 223 8.92 1.86 -25.08
C ARG A 223 9.90 2.45 -24.07
N HIS A 224 9.51 2.67 -22.82
CA HIS A 224 10.44 3.07 -21.76
C HIS A 224 11.52 2.01 -21.47
N LEU A 225 11.29 0.74 -21.85
CA LEU A 225 12.24 -0.35 -21.64
C LEU A 225 13.32 -0.45 -22.72
N VAL A 226 13.26 0.35 -23.79
CA VAL A 226 14.26 0.32 -24.89
C VAL A 226 15.67 0.54 -24.37
N ALA A 227 15.87 1.48 -23.44
CA ALA A 227 17.18 1.74 -22.84
C ALA A 227 17.72 0.55 -22.03
N LEU A 228 16.85 -0.33 -21.51
CA LEU A 228 17.22 -1.45 -20.65
C LEU A 228 17.32 -2.78 -21.41
N ARG A 229 16.62 -2.93 -22.54
CA ARG A 229 16.46 -4.22 -23.25
C ARG A 229 16.76 -4.17 -24.73
N GLY A 230 16.97 -2.97 -25.27
CA GLY A 230 17.25 -2.75 -26.68
C GLY A 230 15.98 -2.70 -27.54
N TRP A 231 16.09 -2.00 -28.66
CA TRP A 231 14.98 -1.74 -29.58
C TRP A 231 14.36 -3.03 -30.14
N ALA A 232 15.19 -3.98 -30.58
CA ALA A 232 14.70 -5.23 -31.17
C ALA A 232 13.86 -6.10 -30.22
N MET A 233 14.18 -6.12 -28.92
CA MET A 233 13.38 -6.84 -27.92
C MET A 233 12.03 -6.16 -27.70
N VAL A 234 12.04 -4.83 -27.55
CA VAL A 234 10.80 -4.07 -27.31
C VAL A 234 9.88 -4.12 -28.51
N GLU A 235 10.39 -4.06 -29.74
CA GLU A 235 9.54 -4.18 -30.93
C GLU A 235 8.93 -5.58 -31.07
N ARG A 236 9.62 -6.64 -30.63
CA ARG A 236 8.98 -7.97 -30.51
C ARG A 236 7.81 -7.95 -29.54
N TRP A 237 7.97 -7.34 -28.37
CA TRP A 237 6.88 -7.21 -27.39
C TRP A 237 5.70 -6.40 -27.94
N ILE A 238 5.97 -5.32 -28.65
CA ILE A 238 4.95 -4.52 -29.32
C ILE A 238 4.24 -5.34 -30.41
N GLY A 239 4.97 -6.18 -31.14
CA GLY A 239 4.39 -7.16 -32.08
C GLY A 239 3.39 -8.08 -31.42
N LEU A 240 3.80 -8.77 -30.34
CA LEU A 240 2.93 -9.67 -29.57
C LEU A 240 1.69 -8.94 -29.02
N LEU A 241 1.85 -7.71 -28.52
CA LEU A 241 0.74 -6.87 -28.07
C LEU A 241 -0.26 -6.57 -29.20
N ARG A 242 0.23 -6.27 -30.40
CA ARG A 242 -0.62 -5.96 -31.58
C ARG A 242 -1.37 -7.18 -32.08
N GLU A 243 -0.71 -8.34 -32.08
CA GLU A 243 -1.27 -9.64 -32.42
C GLU A 243 -2.27 -10.14 -31.37
N GLY A 244 -2.20 -9.60 -30.14
CA GLY A 244 -3.07 -10.01 -29.03
C GLY A 244 -2.56 -11.25 -28.29
N ASP A 245 -1.33 -11.70 -28.56
CA ASP A 245 -0.70 -12.82 -27.87
C ASP A 245 -0.14 -12.38 -26.50
N THR A 246 -1.07 -12.15 -25.57
CA THR A 246 -0.78 -11.66 -24.23
C THR A 246 -0.01 -12.66 -23.37
N GLU A 247 -0.18 -13.96 -23.61
CA GLU A 247 0.55 -15.01 -22.90
C GLU A 247 2.02 -15.06 -23.33
N ALA A 248 2.30 -15.04 -24.65
CA ALA A 248 3.68 -14.96 -25.13
C ALA A 248 4.36 -13.64 -24.69
N LEU A 249 3.63 -12.53 -24.71
CA LEU A 249 4.12 -11.25 -24.21
C LEU A 249 4.49 -11.34 -22.73
N ALA A 250 3.63 -11.91 -21.89
CA ALA A 250 3.89 -12.10 -20.47
C ALA A 250 5.09 -13.02 -20.23
N ALA A 251 5.19 -14.13 -20.97
CA ALA A 251 6.31 -15.07 -20.89
C ALA A 251 7.65 -14.38 -21.18
N SER A 252 7.74 -13.62 -22.27
CA SER A 252 8.97 -12.91 -22.63
C SER A 252 9.28 -11.77 -21.64
N LEU A 253 8.29 -10.98 -21.21
CA LEU A 253 8.52 -9.94 -20.19
C LEU A 253 9.06 -10.52 -18.88
N MET A 254 8.55 -11.68 -18.43
CA MET A 254 9.09 -12.35 -17.24
C MET A 254 10.54 -12.77 -17.45
N ALA A 255 10.81 -13.56 -18.50
CA ALA A 255 12.11 -14.15 -18.75
C ALA A 255 13.19 -13.10 -19.00
N ASP A 256 12.86 -12.08 -19.80
CA ASP A 256 13.83 -11.12 -20.30
C ASP A 256 13.91 -9.87 -19.41
N HIS A 257 12.84 -9.47 -18.73
CA HIS A 257 12.81 -8.24 -17.93
C HIS A 257 12.79 -8.48 -16.42
N TYR A 258 11.74 -9.11 -15.91
CA TYR A 258 11.44 -9.16 -14.48
C TYR A 258 12.31 -10.17 -13.71
N ASP A 259 12.40 -11.41 -14.17
CA ASP A 259 13.10 -12.47 -13.44
C ASP A 259 14.60 -12.18 -13.26
N PRO A 260 15.35 -11.68 -14.27
CA PRO A 260 16.75 -11.31 -14.08
C PRO A 260 16.94 -10.16 -13.08
N ALA A 261 16.05 -9.15 -13.12
CA ALA A 261 16.11 -8.02 -12.20
C ALA A 261 15.84 -8.45 -10.76
N TYR A 262 14.83 -9.30 -10.59
CA TYR A 262 14.46 -9.86 -9.30
C TYR A 262 15.55 -10.75 -8.71
N ARG A 263 16.10 -11.72 -9.46
CA ARG A 263 17.18 -12.59 -8.97
C ARG A 263 18.41 -11.80 -8.50
N ARG A 264 18.75 -10.73 -9.23
CA ARG A 264 19.84 -9.81 -8.83
C ARG A 264 19.51 -9.04 -7.55
N SER A 265 18.26 -8.63 -7.35
CA SER A 265 17.82 -8.00 -6.10
C SER A 265 17.89 -8.98 -4.92
N ARG A 266 17.36 -10.19 -5.10
CA ARG A 266 17.38 -11.28 -4.12
C ARG A 266 18.80 -11.62 -3.67
N ALA A 267 19.75 -11.73 -4.61
CA ALA A 267 21.14 -12.05 -4.30
C ALA A 267 21.86 -11.01 -3.41
N ARG A 268 21.37 -9.76 -3.33
CA ARG A 268 21.98 -8.71 -2.48
C ARG A 268 21.68 -8.89 -1.00
N TYR A 269 20.60 -9.61 -0.66
CA TYR A 269 20.14 -9.79 0.72
C TYR A 269 19.94 -11.27 1.01
N PRO A 270 21.03 -12.05 1.15
CA PRO A 270 20.93 -13.45 1.49
C PRO A 270 20.39 -13.59 2.91
N VAL A 271 19.20 -14.18 3.01
CA VAL A 271 18.51 -14.46 4.27
C VAL A 271 18.03 -15.90 4.27
N PRO A 272 17.77 -16.51 5.45
CA PRO A 272 17.28 -17.87 5.52
C PRO A 272 15.97 -18.04 4.74
N GLN A 273 15.95 -19.07 3.89
CA GLN A 273 14.74 -19.58 3.28
C GLN A 273 14.18 -20.67 4.19
N ILE A 274 12.98 -20.45 4.72
CA ILE A 274 12.29 -21.35 5.64
C ILE A 274 11.71 -22.54 4.86
N GLN A 275 11.08 -22.24 3.72
CA GLN A 275 10.36 -23.21 2.90
C GLN A 275 10.28 -22.72 1.45
N ALA A 276 10.12 -23.66 0.52
CA ALA A 276 9.61 -23.41 -0.83
C ALA A 276 8.22 -24.06 -0.97
N VAL A 277 7.25 -23.34 -1.52
CA VAL A 277 5.86 -23.78 -1.71
C VAL A 277 5.52 -23.68 -3.19
N GLU A 278 5.17 -24.82 -3.80
CA GLU A 278 4.68 -24.87 -5.17
C GLU A 278 3.20 -24.44 -5.21
N ALA A 279 2.89 -23.41 -5.99
CA ALA A 279 1.53 -22.86 -6.13
C ALA A 279 0.74 -23.48 -7.30
N GLY A 280 1.19 -24.65 -7.80
CA GLY A 280 0.49 -25.45 -8.79
C GLY A 280 0.13 -24.68 -10.07
N ALA A 281 -1.13 -24.77 -10.48
CA ALA A 281 -1.71 -24.13 -11.65
C ALA A 281 -2.17 -22.68 -11.41
N LEU A 282 -2.03 -22.15 -10.19
CA LEU A 282 -2.54 -20.85 -9.76
C LEU A 282 -4.06 -20.70 -9.99
N ASP A 283 -4.81 -21.78 -9.81
CA ASP A 283 -6.26 -21.72 -9.66
C ASP A 283 -6.65 -21.59 -8.19
N GLU A 284 -7.94 -21.41 -7.90
CA GLU A 284 -8.42 -21.19 -6.54
C GLU A 284 -8.00 -22.30 -5.58
N ALA A 285 -8.03 -23.57 -6.01
CA ALA A 285 -7.72 -24.71 -5.17
C ALA A 285 -6.22 -24.79 -4.84
N ASP A 286 -5.35 -24.58 -5.85
CA ASP A 286 -3.92 -24.58 -5.64
C ASP A 286 -3.44 -23.37 -4.82
N LEU A 287 -4.09 -22.21 -4.99
CA LEU A 287 -3.80 -21.01 -4.19
C LEU A 287 -4.25 -21.16 -2.74
N ASP A 288 -5.41 -21.78 -2.50
CA ASP A 288 -5.89 -22.12 -1.16
C ASP A 288 -4.92 -23.12 -0.50
N HIS A 289 -4.53 -24.18 -1.21
CA HIS A 289 -3.57 -25.16 -0.69
C HIS A 289 -2.20 -24.55 -0.38
N ALA A 290 -1.67 -23.70 -1.26
CA ALA A 290 -0.42 -22.98 -1.01
C ALA A 290 -0.53 -22.09 0.24
N ALA A 291 -1.65 -21.37 0.41
CA ALA A 291 -1.89 -20.54 1.59
C ALA A 291 -1.96 -21.38 2.87
N GLU A 292 -2.59 -22.56 2.85
CA GLU A 292 -2.62 -23.49 3.99
C GLU A 292 -1.22 -23.95 4.40
N LEU A 293 -0.37 -24.33 3.44
CA LEU A 293 1.01 -24.73 3.70
C LEU A 293 1.83 -23.58 4.30
N ILE A 294 1.66 -22.37 3.77
CA ILE A 294 2.35 -21.18 4.27
C ILE A 294 1.87 -20.83 5.68
N ALA A 295 0.56 -20.89 5.93
CA ALA A 295 -0.03 -20.62 7.23
C ALA A 295 0.51 -21.58 8.29
N ALA A 296 0.51 -22.89 8.00
CA ALA A 296 1.04 -23.91 8.89
C ALA A 296 2.51 -23.66 9.22
N THR A 297 3.33 -23.26 8.24
CA THR A 297 4.73 -22.91 8.49
C THR A 297 4.87 -21.66 9.35
N VAL A 298 4.10 -20.61 9.07
CA VAL A 298 4.16 -19.35 9.82
C VAL A 298 3.73 -19.54 11.28
N GLU A 299 2.75 -20.39 11.56
CA GLU A 299 2.30 -20.69 12.93
C GLU A 299 3.34 -21.41 13.79
N THR A 300 4.35 -22.04 13.18
CA THR A 300 5.44 -22.71 13.91
C THR A 300 6.59 -21.80 14.31
N LEU A 301 6.59 -20.52 13.89
CA LEU A 301 7.67 -19.55 14.09
C LEU A 301 7.48 -18.66 15.32
#